data_AF-A0A4U0GZ71-F1
#
_entry.id   AF-A0A4U0GZ71-F1
#
_cell.length_a   1.000
_cell.length_b   1.000
_cell.length_c   1.000
_cell.angle_alpha   90.00
_cell.angle_beta   90.00
_cell.angle_gamma   90.00
#
_symmetry.space_group_name_H-M   'P 1'
#
loop_
_entity.id
_entity.type
_entity.pdbx_description
1 polymer ?
#
loop_
_entity_poly.entity_id
_entity_poly.type
_entity_poly.pdbx_seq_one_letter_code
_entity_poly.pdbx_strand_id
1 'polypeptide(L)'
;MDTTTVDPRDQTWEVDRPRYRVYFWAGTNSDEWEVSGADIPEVIDWAESNREGRSYTLYACVPVDGLGLVRLAGVDPTAAPRG
;
A
#
# COMPACT_ATOMS: atom_id res chain seq x y z
N MET A 1 14.69 9.46 -9.22
CA MET A 1 13.52 10.16 -8.66
C MET A 1 13.41 11.45 -9.42
N ASP A 2 12.29 11.64 -10.10
CA ASP A 2 12.01 12.80 -10.93
C ASP A 2 10.84 13.58 -10.31
N THR A 3 10.85 14.90 -10.42
CA THR A 3 9.88 15.77 -9.72
C THR A 3 9.38 16.88 -10.64
N THR A 4 8.08 17.14 -10.60
CA THR A 4 7.43 18.29 -11.26
C THR A 4 6.48 18.99 -10.29
N THR A 5 6.26 20.28 -10.48
CA THR A 5 5.19 21.01 -9.80
C THR A 5 3.83 20.62 -10.37
N VAL A 6 2.80 20.61 -9.53
CA VAL A 6 1.42 20.24 -9.90
C VAL A 6 0.44 21.35 -9.47
N ASP A 7 -0.73 21.40 -10.10
CA ASP A 7 -1.83 22.29 -9.71
C ASP A 7 -2.84 21.47 -8.89
N PRO A 8 -3.10 21.78 -7.61
CA PRO A 8 -4.03 21.01 -6.76
C PRO A 8 -5.50 21.07 -7.22
N ARG A 9 -5.79 21.67 -8.37
CA ARG A 9 -7.13 21.66 -8.98
C ARG A 9 -7.26 20.59 -10.05
N ASP A 10 -6.20 19.85 -10.36
CA ASP A 10 -6.23 18.74 -11.33
C ASP A 10 -6.83 17.45 -10.77
N GLN A 11 -6.93 17.34 -9.44
CA GLN A 11 -7.55 16.22 -8.73
C GLN A 11 -9.07 16.22 -8.87
N THR A 12 -9.64 15.04 -9.13
CA THR A 12 -11.09 14.84 -9.26
C THR A 12 -11.72 14.12 -8.08
N TRP A 13 -10.91 13.52 -7.20
CA TRP A 13 -11.36 12.79 -6.01
C TRP A 13 -10.24 12.70 -4.97
N GLU A 14 -10.63 12.43 -3.73
CA GLU A 14 -9.74 12.20 -2.59
C GLU A 14 -10.35 11.16 -1.65
N VAL A 15 -9.49 10.41 -0.95
CA VAL A 15 -9.89 9.52 0.16
C VAL A 15 -9.29 10.07 1.44
N ASP A 16 -10.12 10.73 2.25
CA ASP A 16 -9.71 11.39 3.51
C ASP A 16 -9.25 10.38 4.59
N ARG A 17 -9.86 9.19 4.61
CA ARG A 17 -9.55 8.13 5.59
C ARG A 17 -9.28 6.81 4.90
N PRO A 18 -8.12 6.66 4.23
CA PRO A 18 -7.78 5.45 3.51
C PRO A 18 -7.64 4.28 4.48
N ARG A 19 -7.99 3.09 3.98
CA ARG A 19 -7.58 1.84 4.59
C ARG A 19 -6.33 1.36 3.89
N TYR A 20 -5.51 0.59 4.59
CA TYR A 20 -4.29 0.03 4.05
C TYR A 20 -4.32 -1.48 4.14
N ARG A 21 -3.61 -2.13 3.23
CA ARG A 21 -3.36 -3.57 3.30
C ARG A 21 -1.87 -3.84 3.36
N VAL A 22 -1.46 -4.65 4.32
CA VAL A 22 -0.09 -5.08 4.50
C VAL A 22 -0.04 -6.60 4.38
N TYR A 23 0.74 -7.07 3.42
CA TYR A 23 0.91 -8.50 3.14
C TYR A 23 2.33 -8.88 3.54
N PHE A 24 2.49 -9.70 4.57
CA PHE A 24 3.80 -10.22 4.99
C PHE A 24 4.07 -11.54 4.28
N TRP A 25 5.18 -11.61 3.54
CA TRP A 25 5.44 -12.74 2.65
C TRP A 25 6.27 -13.84 3.29
N ALA A 26 5.86 -15.09 3.05
CA ALA A 26 6.63 -16.30 3.28
C ALA A 26 6.67 -17.11 1.97
N GLY A 27 7.65 -16.80 1.12
CA GLY A 27 7.69 -17.34 -0.24
C GLY A 27 6.59 -16.72 -1.10
N THR A 28 5.69 -17.56 -1.64
CA THR A 28 4.52 -17.13 -2.45
C THR A 28 3.24 -16.98 -1.63
N ASN A 29 3.29 -17.28 -0.33
CA ASN A 29 2.16 -17.12 0.58
C ASN A 29 2.30 -15.81 1.36
N SER A 30 1.17 -15.23 1.76
CA SER A 30 1.11 -14.01 2.56
C SER A 30 0.18 -14.12 3.75
N ASP A 31 0.58 -13.48 4.86
CA ASP A 31 -0.34 -13.09 5.94
C ASP A 31 -0.85 -11.66 5.66
N GLU A 32 -2.17 -11.51 5.56
CA GLU A 32 -2.81 -10.31 5.06
C GLU A 32 -3.51 -9.54 6.19
N TRP A 33 -3.21 -8.25 6.31
CA TRP A 33 -3.77 -7.38 7.34
C TRP A 33 -4.40 -6.14 6.72
N GLU A 34 -5.59 -5.77 7.19
CA GLU A 34 -6.19 -4.46 6.91
C GLU A 34 -5.93 -3.52 8.10
N VAL A 35 -5.33 -2.36 7.81
CA VAL A 35 -5.05 -1.31 8.80
C VAL A 35 -5.94 -0.11 8.47
N SER A 36 -6.57 0.47 9.49
CA SER A 36 -7.46 1.62 9.33
C SER A 36 -7.30 2.58 10.50
N GLY A 37 -7.60 3.87 10.28
CA GLY A 37 -7.51 4.89 11.32
C GLY A 37 -6.08 5.30 11.69
N ALA A 38 -5.12 5.05 10.80
CA ALA A 38 -3.71 5.43 10.95
C ALA A 38 -3.22 6.13 9.68
N ASP A 39 -2.21 6.98 9.79
CA ASP A 39 -1.54 7.60 8.66
C ASP A 39 -0.40 6.71 8.11
N ILE A 40 0.06 7.02 6.89
CA ILE A 40 1.12 6.25 6.23
C ILE A 40 2.36 5.98 7.08
N PRO A 41 2.95 6.99 7.77
CA PRO A 41 4.12 6.75 8.59
C PRO A 41 3.84 5.72 9.71
N GLU A 42 2.69 5.80 10.36
CA GLU A 42 2.30 4.87 11.42
C GLU A 42 2.11 3.44 10.90
N VAL A 43 1.54 3.29 9.69
CA VAL A 43 1.36 1.99 9.04
C VAL A 43 2.71 1.37 8.66
N ILE A 44 3.65 2.18 8.17
CA ILE A 44 5.01 1.73 7.84
C ILE A 44 5.74 1.29 9.12
N ASP A 45 5.71 2.10 10.17
CA ASP A 45 6.36 1.78 11.44
C ASP A 45 5.79 0.50 12.06
N TRP A 46 4.46 0.33 12.00
CA TRP A 46 3.79 -0.90 12.40
C TRP A 46 4.24 -2.09 11.53
N ALA A 47 4.30 -1.95 10.20
CA ALA A 47 4.70 -3.02 9.30
C ALA A 47 6.15 -3.46 9.56
N GLU A 48 7.08 -2.52 9.73
CA GLU A 48 8.48 -2.81 10.07
C GLU A 48 8.62 -3.55 11.40
N SER A 49 7.80 -3.19 12.39
CA SER A 49 7.81 -3.84 13.70
C SER A 49 7.25 -5.27 13.67
N ASN A 50 6.28 -5.54 12.79
CA ASN A 50 5.56 -6.82 12.71
C ASN A 50 6.06 -7.76 11.60
N ARG A 51 7.00 -7.33 10.76
CA ARG A 51 7.47 -8.17 9.65
C ARG A 51 8.24 -9.40 10.12
N GLU A 52 8.81 -9.39 11.32
CA GLU A 52 9.51 -10.56 11.90
C GLU A 52 10.57 -11.16 10.93
N GLY A 53 11.29 -10.28 10.21
CA GLY A 53 12.30 -10.67 9.22
C GLY A 53 11.76 -11.00 7.82
N ARG A 54 10.45 -11.04 7.62
CA ARG A 54 9.81 -11.20 6.30
C ARG A 54 9.88 -9.91 5.48
N SER A 55 9.72 -10.05 4.17
CA SER A 55 9.36 -8.91 3.32
C SER A 55 7.87 -8.62 3.44
N TYR A 56 7.45 -7.40 3.12
CA TYR A 56 6.03 -7.07 3.00
C TYR A 56 5.74 -6.22 1.78
N THR A 57 4.47 -6.24 1.36
CA THR A 57 3.92 -5.26 0.42
C THR A 57 2.85 -4.44 1.12
N LEU A 58 2.88 -3.13 0.93
CA LEU A 58 1.92 -2.18 1.48
C LEU A 58 1.10 -1.55 0.35
N TYR A 59 -0.21 -1.57 0.52
CA TYR A 59 -1.18 -0.99 -0.40
C TYR A 59 -2.09 0.03 0.31
N ALA A 60 -2.48 1.09 -0.39
CA ALA A 60 -3.67 1.88 -0.07
C ALA A 60 -4.90 1.31 -0.78
N CYS A 61 -6.00 1.16 -0.04
CA CYS A 61 -7.31 0.79 -0.57
C CYS A 61 -8.00 2.02 -1.15
N VAL A 62 -8.35 1.97 -2.44
CA VAL A 62 -9.05 3.04 -3.15
C VAL A 62 -10.42 2.54 -3.63
N PRO A 63 -11.53 3.21 -3.30
CA PRO A 63 -12.88 2.76 -3.67
C PRO A 63 -13.27 3.26 -5.07
N VAL A 64 -12.54 2.86 -6.10
CA VAL A 64 -12.80 3.24 -7.51
C VAL A 64 -13.25 2.01 -8.27
N ASP A 65 -14.50 2.01 -8.76
CA ASP A 65 -15.15 0.89 -9.45
C ASP A 65 -15.04 -0.46 -8.71
N GLY A 66 -15.21 -0.39 -7.38
CA GLY A 66 -14.95 -1.50 -6.45
C GLY A 66 -13.78 -1.18 -5.54
N LEU A 67 -13.17 -2.22 -4.95
CA LEU A 67 -11.97 -2.08 -4.12
C LEU A 67 -10.72 -2.23 -4.99
N GLY A 68 -10.07 -1.11 -5.29
CA GLY A 68 -8.75 -1.06 -5.90
C GLY A 68 -7.63 -0.98 -4.86
N LEU A 69 -6.41 -1.37 -5.26
CA LEU A 69 -5.21 -1.26 -4.44
C LEU A 69 -4.13 -0.46 -5.17
N VAL A 70 -3.59 0.56 -4.50
CA VAL A 70 -2.42 1.32 -4.96
C VAL A 70 -1.21 0.86 -4.16
N ARG A 71 -0.17 0.33 -4.81
CA ARG A 71 1.05 -0.11 -4.13
C ARG A 71 1.86 1.10 -3.66
N LEU A 72 2.18 1.13 -2.38
CA LEU A 72 2.95 2.20 -1.74
C LEU A 72 4.39 1.77 -1.45
N ALA A 73 4.59 0.52 -1.01
CA ALA A 73 5.91 -0.01 -0.71
C ALA A 73 6.00 -1.53 -0.96
N GLY A 74 7.23 -2.01 -1.14
CA GLY A 74 7.52 -3.43 -1.31
C GLY A 74 7.29 -3.99 -2.72
N VAL A 75 7.61 -5.27 -2.86
CA VAL A 75 7.42 -6.02 -4.10
C VAL A 75 6.61 -7.26 -3.76
N ASP A 76 5.50 -7.43 -4.48
CA ASP A 76 4.74 -8.66 -4.44
C ASP A 76 5.52 -9.74 -5.21
N PRO A 77 5.98 -10.82 -4.55
CA PRO A 77 6.77 -11.87 -5.17
C PRO A 77 5.96 -12.73 -6.17
N THR A 78 4.64 -12.60 -6.18
CA THR A 78 3.73 -13.29 -7.11
C THR A 78 3.32 -12.42 -8.29
N ALA A 79 3.62 -11.11 -8.26
CA ALA A 79 3.34 -10.23 -9.37
C ALA A 79 4.22 -10.62 -10.57
N ALA A 80 3.62 -11.23 -11.59
CA ALA A 80 4.25 -11.40 -12.88
C ALA A 80 4.73 -10.02 -13.40
N PRO A 81 5.86 -9.93 -14.11
CA PRO A 81 6.27 -8.67 -14.73
C PRO A 81 5.13 -8.22 -15.63
N ARG A 82 4.54 -7.06 -15.32
CA ARG A 82 3.57 -6.42 -16.20
C ARG A 82 4.34 -5.97 -17.43
N GLY A 83 4.25 -6.77 -18.50
CA GLY A 83 4.74 -6.43 -19.84
C GLY A 83 3.91 -5.34 -20.49
#